data_AF-A0A7K2X3G0-F1
#
_entry.id   AF-A0A7K2X3G0-F1
#
_cell.length_a   1.000
_cell.length_b   1.000
_cell.length_c   1.000
_cell.angle_alpha   90.00
_cell.angle_beta   90.00
_cell.angle_gamma   90.00
#
_symmetry.space_group_name_H-M   'P 1'
#
loop_
_entity.id
_entity.type
_entity.pdbx_description
1 polymer ?
#
loop_
_entity_poly.entity_id
_entity_poly.type
_entity_poly.pdbx_seq_one_letter_code
_entity_poly.pdbx_strand_id
1 'polypeptide(L)' 'MRTGTRSALLVLADGRFPAGGHAHSGGAEAAVKAGRIKDADDLEAFCRGRLHTTGLTSAGLAAGAAHGLDPH' A
#
# COMPACT_ATOMS: atom_id res chain seq x y z
N MET A 1 19.98 -7.45 -11.49
CA MET A 1 18.65 -7.08 -12.02
C MET A 1 18.81 -6.34 -13.36
N ARG A 2 18.27 -6.87 -14.46
CA ARG A 2 18.33 -6.22 -15.79
C ARG A 2 17.58 -4.88 -15.74
N THR A 3 18.03 -3.87 -16.48
CA THR A 3 17.47 -2.50 -16.45
C THR A 3 15.95 -2.48 -16.71
N GLY A 4 15.44 -3.31 -17.63
CA GLY A 4 14.01 -3.43 -17.91
C GLY A 4 13.15 -3.87 -16.72
N THR A 5 13.67 -4.71 -15.83
CA THR A 5 12.96 -5.12 -14.61
C THR A 5 12.79 -3.95 -13.63
N ARG A 6 13.79 -3.07 -13.51
CA ARG A 6 13.69 -1.87 -12.64
C ARG A 6 12.66 -0.89 -13.16
N SER A 7 12.67 -0.62 -14.46
CA SER A 7 11.68 0.26 -15.09
C SER A 7 10.26 -0.25 -14.90
N ALA A 8 10.03 -1.57 -15.04
CA ALA A 8 8.72 -2.17 -14.80
C ALA A 8 8.25 -2.00 -13.33
N LEU A 9 9.14 -2.17 -12.35
CA LEU A 9 8.81 -1.96 -10.93
C LEU A 9 8.47 -0.49 -10.63
N LEU A 10 9.16 0.47 -11.26
CA LEU A 10 8.85 1.89 -11.10
C LEU A 10 7.48 2.24 -11.69
N VAL A 11 7.12 1.65 -12.84
CA VAL A 11 5.78 1.82 -13.42
C VAL A 11 4.70 1.24 -12.51
N LEU A 12 4.95 0.07 -11.91
CA LEU A 12 4.00 -0.56 -10.98
C LEU A 12 3.79 0.26 -9.70
N ALA A 13 4.82 0.95 -9.22
CA ALA A 13 4.77 1.81 -8.04
C ALA A 13 4.23 3.23 -8.31
N ASP A 14 3.98 3.58 -9.58
CA ASP A 14 3.54 4.93 -9.96
C ASP A 14 2.06 5.15 -9.60
N GLY A 15 1.74 6.25 -8.91
CA GLY A 15 0.38 6.60 -8.54
C GLY A 15 -0.55 6.95 -9.71
N ARG A 16 -0.02 7.08 -10.93
CA ARG A 16 -0.82 7.26 -12.15
C ARG A 16 -1.13 5.92 -12.80
N PHE A 17 -0.59 4.81 -12.29
CA PHE A 17 -0.88 3.48 -12.80
C PHE A 17 -2.40 3.21 -12.69
N PRO A 18 -3.08 2.83 -13.79
CA PRO A 18 -4.54 2.76 -13.87
C PRO A 18 -5.11 1.50 -13.19
N ALA A 19 -4.68 1.20 -11.97
CA ALA A 19 -5.17 0.09 -11.16
C ALA A 19 -6.36 0.45 -10.26
N GLY A 20 -6.80 1.72 -10.26
CA GLY A 20 -7.95 2.18 -9.45
C GLY A 20 -7.71 2.32 -7.94
N GLY A 21 -6.48 2.05 -7.45
CA GLY A 21 -6.16 2.07 -6.00
C GLY A 21 -6.21 3.44 -5.33
N HIS A 22 -6.19 4.53 -6.09
CA HIS A 22 -6.24 5.91 -5.59
C HIS A 22 -7.63 6.33 -5.12
N ALA A 23 -8.67 5.54 -5.42
CA ALA A 23 -10.05 5.86 -5.08
C ALA A 23 -10.38 5.64 -3.59
N HIS A 24 -9.49 5.02 -2.80
CA HIS A 24 -9.72 4.74 -1.39
C HIS A 24 -8.62 5.32 -0.50
N SER A 25 -9.00 6.23 0.41
CA SER A 25 -8.12 6.88 1.39
C SER A 25 -7.53 5.95 2.46
N GLY A 26 -7.80 4.64 2.39
CA GLY A 26 -7.29 3.66 3.35
C GLY A 26 -7.78 3.87 4.79
N GLY A 27 -8.87 4.61 4.98
CA GLY A 27 -9.43 4.99 6.29
C GLY A 27 -8.83 6.26 6.88
N ALA A 28 -7.90 6.93 6.19
CA ALA A 28 -7.28 8.18 6.66
C ALA A 28 -8.31 9.31 6.79
N GLU A 29 -9.22 9.48 5.83
CA GLU A 29 -10.28 10.50 5.89
C GLU A 29 -11.19 10.33 7.12
N ALA A 30 -11.54 9.09 7.45
CA ALA A 30 -12.33 8.79 8.64
C ALA A 30 -11.53 9.04 9.93
N ALA A 31 -10.22 8.76 9.94
CA ALA A 31 -9.35 9.03 11.09
C ALA A 31 -9.13 10.53 11.33
N VAL A 32 -9.04 11.34 10.27
CA VAL A 32 -9.05 12.81 10.34
C VAL A 32 -10.37 13.30 10.90
N LYS A 33 -11.50 12.83 10.35
CA LYS A 33 -12.84 13.21 10.82
C LYS A 33 -13.08 12.87 12.30
N ALA A 34 -12.44 11.81 12.80
CA ALA A 34 -12.49 11.38 14.19
C ALA A 34 -11.48 12.11 15.12
N GLY A 35 -10.69 13.07 14.61
CA GLY A 35 -9.69 13.82 15.38
C GLY A 35 -8.44 13.01 15.75
N ARG A 36 -8.26 11.82 15.17
CA ARG A 36 -7.11 10.94 15.45
C ARG A 36 -5.88 11.31 14.63
N ILE A 37 -6.07 11.92 13.47
CA ILE A 37 -4.99 12.49 12.64
C ILE A 37 -5.19 13.99 12.58
N LYS A 38 -4.24 14.75 13.15
CA LYS A 38 -4.29 16.22 13.22
C LYS A 38 -3.06 16.88 12.60
N ASP A 39 -1.96 16.14 12.50
CA ASP A 39 -0.68 16.62 11.99
C ASP A 39 0.08 15.50 11.24
N ALA A 40 1.30 15.81 10.82
CA ALA A 40 2.16 14.88 10.09
C ALA A 40 2.64 13.70 10.96
N ASP A 41 2.86 13.91 12.26
CA ASP A 41 3.33 12.87 13.18
C ASP A 41 2.21 11.84 13.43
N ASP A 42 0.98 12.29 13.61
CA ASP A 42 -0.20 11.42 13.68
C ASP A 42 -0.40 10.64 12.38
N LEU A 43 -0.21 11.28 11.22
CA LEU A 43 -0.32 10.62 9.92
C LEU A 43 0.77 9.56 9.74
N GLU A 44 2.00 9.85 10.15
CA GLU A 44 3.09 8.88 10.14
C GLU A 44 2.76 7.67 11.02
N ALA A 45 2.30 7.90 12.25
CA ALA A 45 1.88 6.84 13.16
C ALA A 45 0.74 6.00 12.59
N PHE A 46 -0.25 6.64 11.94
CA PHE A 46 -1.33 5.96 11.25
C PHE A 46 -0.82 5.09 10.10
N CYS A 47 0.04 5.63 9.24
CA CYS A 47 0.66 4.90 8.13
C CYS A 47 1.48 3.71 8.62
N ARG A 48 2.24 3.88 9.71
CA ARG A 48 3.01 2.80 10.34
C ARG A 48 2.09 1.70 10.86
N GLY A 49 1.02 2.05 11.56
CA GLY A 49 0.00 1.09 12.01
C GLY A 49 -0.64 0.32 10.85
N ARG A 50 -0.92 1.02 9.74
CA ARG A 50 -1.44 0.40 8.50
C ARG A 50 -0.45 -0.58 7.88
N LEU A 51 0.84 -0.27 7.85
CA LEU A 51 1.88 -1.17 7.35
C LEU A 51 1.93 -2.48 8.15
N HIS A 52 1.78 -2.40 9.47
CA HIS A 52 1.79 -3.59 10.33
C HIS A 52 0.52 -4.43 10.29
N THR A 53 -0.55 -3.93 9.66
CA THR A 53 -1.85 -4.61 9.61
C THR A 53 -2.20 -4.98 8.16
N THR A 54 -3.00 -4.15 7.48
CA THR A 54 -3.42 -4.38 6.10
C THR A 54 -2.21 -4.50 5.15
N GLY A 55 -1.19 -3.67 5.38
CA GLY A 55 0.04 -3.69 4.56
C GLY A 55 0.75 -5.04 4.62
N LEU A 56 0.89 -5.62 5.82
CA LEU A 56 1.54 -6.91 6.02
C LEU A 56 0.77 -8.04 5.32
N THR A 57 -0.56 -8.07 5.43
CA THR A 57 -1.39 -9.08 4.75
C THR A 57 -1.29 -8.97 3.23
N SER A 58 -1.40 -7.75 2.68
CA SER A 58 -1.25 -7.53 1.23
C SER A 58 0.14 -7.90 0.74
N ALA A 59 1.19 -7.60 1.50
CA ALA A 59 2.55 -7.97 1.16
C ALA A 59 2.74 -9.51 1.14
N GLY A 60 2.19 -10.21 2.13
CA GLY A 60 2.22 -11.68 2.18
C GLY A 60 1.52 -12.32 0.97
N LEU A 61 0.33 -11.84 0.63
CA LEU A 61 -0.41 -12.31 -0.56
C LEU A 61 0.35 -12.01 -1.86
N ALA A 62 0.90 -10.81 -2.00
CA ALA A 62 1.68 -10.43 -3.18
C ALA A 62 2.94 -11.30 -3.32
N ALA A 63 3.63 -11.59 -2.22
CA ALA A 63 4.77 -12.49 -2.22
C ALA A 63 4.36 -13.92 -2.61
N GLY A 64 3.28 -14.44 -2.04
CA GLY A 64 2.75 -15.76 -2.38
C GLY A 64 2.41 -15.89 -3.87
N ALA A 65 1.69 -14.91 -4.43
CA ALA A 65 1.37 -14.88 -5.85
C ALA A 65 2.61 -14.79 -6.75
N ALA A 66 3.61 -13.98 -6.37
CA ALA A 66 4.88 -13.89 -7.08
C ALA A 66 5.68 -15.21 -7.06
N HIS A 67 5.49 -16.02 -6.03
CA HIS A 67 6.06 -17.37 -5.91
C HIS A 67 5.22 -18.46 -6.56
N GLY A 68 4.07 -18.12 -7.17
CA GLY A 68 3.18 -19.08 -7.82
C GLY A 68 2.42 -19.98 -6.84
N LEU A 69 2.24 -19.53 -5.59
CA LEU A 69 1.37 -20.22 -4.63
C LEU A 69 -0.08 -20.09 -5.10
N ASP A 70 -0.77 -21.23 -5.20
CA ASP A 70 -2.21 -21.26 -5.41
C ASP A 70 -2.90 -20.82 -4.11
N PRO A 71 -3.86 -19.88 -4.16
CA PRO A 71 -4.72 -19.57 -3.02
C PRO A 71 -5.71 -20.71 -2.65
N HIS A 72 -5.71 -21.83 -3.38
CA HIS A 72 -6.53 -23.03 -3.17
C HIS A 72 -5.69 -24.29 -2.96
#